data_AF-A0A0F3IJW2-F1
#
_entry.id   AF-A0A0F3IJW2-F1
#
_cell.length_a   1.000
_cell.length_b   1.000
_cell.length_c   1.000
_cell.angle_alpha   90.00
_cell.angle_beta   90.00
_cell.angle_gamma   90.00
#
_symmetry.space_group_name_H-M   'P 1'
#
loop_
_entity.id
_entity.type
_entity.pdbx_description
1 polymer ?
#
loop_
_entity_poly.entity_id
_entity_poly.type
_entity_poly.pdbx_seq_one_letter_code
_entity_poly.pdbx_strand_id
1 'polypeptide(L)'
;MQFGRLFLAGDAAHIVPPTGAKGLNLAVADVLVLAKALRDFYGRSDFSALENYTNVALRRIWIAERFSWYMTTMLHLSEGETPFEQRIHLADLDYVVHSRAAATALAENYAGLPIDGID
;
A
#
# COMPACT_ATOMS: atom_id res chain seq x y z
N MET A 1 -2.08 10.91 -9.06
CA MET A 1 -1.55 9.89 -9.99
C MET A 1 -2.18 10.02 -11.39
N GLN A 2 -2.73 11.18 -11.76
CA GLN A 2 -3.29 11.42 -13.08
C GLN A 2 -3.17 12.91 -13.43
N PHE A 3 -3.05 13.22 -14.71
CA PHE A 3 -3.09 14.58 -15.24
C PHE A 3 -3.64 14.58 -16.66
N GLY A 4 -4.83 15.17 -16.87
CA GLY A 4 -5.52 15.09 -18.16
C GLY A 4 -5.76 13.64 -18.57
N ARG A 5 -5.12 13.21 -19.67
CA ARG A 5 -5.19 11.84 -20.20
C ARG A 5 -3.98 10.97 -19.84
N LEU A 6 -3.10 11.45 -18.96
CA LEU A 6 -1.97 10.70 -18.44
C LEU A 6 -2.34 10.05 -17.09
N PHE A 7 -2.07 8.76 -16.95
CA PHE A 7 -2.29 7.98 -15.73
C PHE A 7 -1.00 7.25 -15.35
N LEU A 8 -0.62 7.32 -14.07
CA LEU A 8 0.58 6.67 -13.53
C LEU A 8 0.18 5.41 -12.76
N ALA A 9 0.95 4.34 -12.89
CA ALA A 9 0.76 3.07 -12.17
C ALA A 9 2.11 2.47 -11.77
N GLY A 10 2.14 1.77 -10.63
CA GLY A 10 3.35 1.14 -10.09
C GLY A 10 4.45 2.16 -9.76
N ASP A 11 5.71 1.79 -10.02
CA ASP A 11 6.89 2.58 -9.67
C ASP A 11 6.95 3.99 -10.30
N ALA A 12 6.17 4.23 -11.35
CA ALA A 12 6.00 5.59 -11.89
C ALA A 12 5.22 6.53 -10.94
N ALA A 13 4.52 5.96 -9.94
CA ALA A 13 3.65 6.68 -9.01
C ALA A 13 4.08 6.57 -7.55
N HIS A 14 4.63 5.42 -7.11
CA HIS A 14 4.99 5.17 -5.71
C HIS A 14 6.15 4.18 -5.61
N ILE A 15 6.92 4.26 -4.52
CA ILE A 15 8.05 3.37 -4.22
C ILE A 15 7.95 2.99 -2.75
N VAL A 16 8.01 1.69 -2.47
CA VAL A 16 7.96 1.15 -1.10
C VAL A 16 9.28 0.48 -0.73
N PRO A 17 9.70 0.53 0.56
CA PRO A 17 10.79 -0.31 1.01
C PRO A 17 10.42 -1.80 0.85
N PRO A 18 11.36 -2.67 0.44
CA PRO A 18 11.07 -4.06 0.11
C PRO A 18 10.62 -4.90 1.31
N THR A 19 10.78 -4.40 2.55
CA THR A 19 10.45 -5.09 3.80
C THR A 19 8.98 -5.53 3.85
N GLY A 20 8.06 -4.74 3.30
CA GLY A 20 6.64 -5.08 3.24
C GLY A 20 6.25 -5.99 2.06
N ALA A 21 7.15 -6.24 1.11
CA ALA A 21 6.92 -6.95 -0.14
C ALA A 21 5.70 -6.42 -0.95
N LYS A 22 5.51 -5.10 -0.99
CA LYS A 22 4.31 -4.47 -1.55
C LYS A 22 4.43 -3.92 -2.97
N GLY A 23 5.63 -3.62 -3.48
CA GLY A 23 5.81 -2.86 -4.73
C GLY A 23 5.03 -3.43 -5.92
N LEU A 24 5.34 -4.66 -6.34
CA LEU A 24 4.64 -5.30 -7.46
C LEU A 24 3.13 -5.49 -7.18
N ASN A 25 2.76 -5.82 -5.94
CA ASN A 25 1.36 -6.01 -5.56
C ASN A 25 0.54 -4.71 -5.66
N LEU A 26 1.15 -3.56 -5.35
CA LEU A 26 0.55 -2.25 -5.55
C LEU A 26 0.43 -1.90 -7.04
N ALA A 27 1.49 -2.17 -7.83
CA ALA A 27 1.43 -1.96 -9.27
C ALA A 27 0.31 -2.77 -9.93
N VAL A 28 0.12 -4.03 -9.54
CA VAL A 28 -1.00 -4.87 -10.02
C VAL A 28 -2.35 -4.27 -9.62
N ALA A 29 -2.49 -3.79 -8.38
CA ALA A 29 -3.73 -3.17 -7.93
C ALA A 29 -4.07 -1.89 -8.70
N ASP A 30 -3.08 -1.01 -8.95
CA ASP A 30 -3.25 0.18 -9.79
C ASP A 30 -3.74 -0.19 -11.18
N VAL A 31 -3.11 -1.19 -11.80
CA VAL A 31 -3.47 -1.67 -13.14
C VAL A 31 -4.88 -2.25 -13.17
N LEU A 32 -5.31 -2.98 -12.14
CA LEU A 32 -6.67 -3.52 -12.08
C LEU A 32 -7.73 -2.40 -12.00
N VAL A 33 -7.48 -1.38 -11.17
CA VAL A 33 -8.37 -0.22 -11.06
C VAL A 33 -8.40 0.56 -12.37
N LEU A 34 -7.23 0.84 -12.97
CA LEU A 34 -7.13 1.56 -14.23
C LEU A 34 -7.77 0.79 -15.39
N ALA A 35 -7.56 -0.53 -15.47
CA ALA A 35 -8.12 -1.38 -16.51
C ALA A 35 -9.66 -1.39 -16.45
N LYS A 36 -10.24 -1.46 -15.25
CA LYS A 36 -11.70 -1.30 -15.09
C LYS A 36 -12.16 0.08 -15.54
N ALA A 37 -11.50 1.14 -15.11
CA ALA A 37 -11.86 2.51 -15.50
C ALA A 37 -11.80 2.72 -17.03
N LEU A 38 -10.77 2.18 -17.69
CA LEU A 38 -10.64 2.19 -19.15
C LEU A 38 -11.75 1.37 -19.83
N ARG A 39 -12.10 0.19 -19.30
CA ARG A 39 -13.21 -0.62 -19.81
C ARG A 39 -14.53 0.13 -19.74
N ASP A 40 -14.81 0.80 -18.62
CA ASP A 40 -16.05 1.56 -18.44
C ASP A 40 -16.10 2.77 -19.39
N PHE A 41 -14.97 3.45 -19.59
CA PHE A 41 -14.86 4.52 -20.57
C PHE A 41 -15.09 4.04 -22.01
N TYR A 42 -14.37 3.02 -22.48
CA TYR A 42 -14.52 2.54 -23.86
C TYR A 42 -15.83 1.81 -24.12
N GLY A 43 -16.37 1.10 -23.12
CA GLY A 43 -17.60 0.32 -23.25
C GLY A 43 -18.87 1.13 -23.05
N ARG A 44 -18.84 2.18 -22.22
CA ARG A 44 -20.03 2.95 -21.80
C ARG A 44 -19.91 4.45 -22.01
N SER A 45 -18.76 4.95 -22.49
CA SER A 45 -18.44 6.38 -22.54
C SER A 45 -18.53 7.06 -21.16
N ASP A 46 -18.34 6.29 -20.09
CA ASP A 46 -18.35 6.78 -18.71
C ASP A 46 -16.93 7.14 -18.27
N PHE A 47 -16.70 8.42 -18.00
CA PHE A 47 -15.39 8.93 -17.61
C PHE A 47 -15.20 9.00 -16.08
N SER A 48 -16.25 8.74 -15.29
CA SER A 48 -16.25 8.94 -13.84
C SER A 48 -15.18 8.12 -13.10
N ALA A 49 -14.98 6.86 -13.51
CA ALA A 49 -13.97 5.98 -12.92
C ALA A 49 -12.54 6.45 -13.23
N LEU A 50 -12.30 7.01 -14.42
CA LEU A 50 -10.99 7.58 -14.78
C LEU A 50 -10.73 8.88 -14.00
N GLU A 51 -11.74 9.74 -13.83
CA GLU A 51 -11.61 10.94 -13.00
C GLU A 51 -11.31 10.61 -11.54
N ASN A 52 -11.86 9.50 -11.04
CA ASN A 52 -11.66 9.09 -9.65
C ASN A 52 -10.45 8.14 -9.43
N TYR A 53 -9.72 7.77 -10.49
CA TYR A 53 -8.63 6.78 -10.43
C TYR A 53 -7.63 7.06 -9.30
N THR A 54 -7.10 8.28 -9.23
CA THR A 54 -6.13 8.68 -8.20
C THR A 54 -6.68 8.50 -6.79
N ASN A 55 -7.93 8.85 -6.55
CA ASN A 55 -8.52 8.75 -5.21
C ASN A 55 -8.70 7.29 -4.78
N VAL A 56 -9.06 6.40 -5.71
CA VAL A 56 -9.21 4.97 -5.44
C VAL A 56 -7.85 4.33 -5.19
N ALA A 57 -6.87 4.55 -6.08
CA ALA A 57 -5.54 3.96 -5.97
C ALA A 57 -4.83 4.41 -4.67
N LEU A 58 -4.88 5.70 -4.34
CA LEU A 58 -4.17 6.25 -3.17
C LEU A 58 -4.63 5.66 -1.84
N ARG A 59 -5.90 5.23 -1.70
CA ARG A 59 -6.37 4.59 -0.46
C ARG A 59 -5.57 3.33 -0.14
N ARG A 60 -5.33 2.49 -1.15
CA ARG A 60 -4.56 1.26 -0.99
C ARG A 60 -3.07 1.55 -0.81
N ILE A 61 -2.53 2.47 -1.63
CA ILE A 61 -1.11 2.83 -1.59
C ILE A 61 -0.73 3.30 -0.19
N TRP A 62 -1.48 4.22 0.41
CA TRP A 62 -1.15 4.72 1.75
C TRP A 62 -1.20 3.66 2.84
N ILE A 63 -2.10 2.67 2.75
CA ILE A 63 -2.13 1.57 3.72
C ILE A 63 -0.90 0.67 3.56
N ALA A 64 -0.49 0.38 2.32
CA ALA A 64 0.70 -0.40 2.04
C ALA A 64 2.01 0.32 2.37
N GLU A 65 2.07 1.64 2.16
CA GLU A 65 3.18 2.50 2.58
C GLU A 65 3.32 2.47 4.10
N ARG A 66 2.23 2.73 4.84
CA ARG A 66 2.20 2.63 6.31
C ARG A 66 2.70 1.27 6.79
N PHE A 67 2.24 0.18 6.16
CA PHE A 67 2.65 -1.17 6.54
C PHE A 67 4.13 -1.42 6.25
N SER A 68 4.61 -1.02 5.07
CA SER A 68 6.00 -1.21 4.67
C SER A 68 6.93 -0.41 5.57
N TRP A 69 6.59 0.85 5.87
CA TRP A 69 7.30 1.69 6.83
C TRP A 69 7.34 1.07 8.23
N TYR A 70 6.20 0.61 8.76
CA TYR A 70 6.12 -0.05 10.07
C TYR A 70 7.03 -1.27 10.16
N MET A 71 7.01 -2.13 9.14
CA MET A 71 7.88 -3.30 9.06
C MET A 71 9.36 -2.90 8.96
N THR A 72 9.70 -1.87 8.20
CA THR A 72 11.08 -1.38 8.09
C THR A 72 11.57 -0.86 9.44
N THR A 73 10.81 0.02 10.11
CA THR A 73 11.17 0.61 11.40
C THR A 73 11.32 -0.44 12.50
N MET A 74 10.42 -1.42 12.57
CA MET A 74 10.48 -2.46 13.61
C MET A 74 11.66 -3.42 13.43
N LEU A 75 12.08 -3.69 12.19
CA LEU A 75 13.01 -4.79 11.87
C LEU A 75 14.42 -4.33 11.49
N HIS A 76 14.68 -3.03 11.38
CA HIS A 76 15.99 -2.48 11.01
C HIS A 76 16.46 -1.47 12.05
N LEU A 77 17.77 -1.43 12.26
CA LEU A 77 18.42 -0.35 13.01
C LEU A 77 18.76 0.78 12.05
N SER A 78 18.52 2.01 12.48
CA SER A 78 18.90 3.21 11.73
C SER A 78 20.12 3.89 12.37
N GLU A 79 20.96 4.52 11.55
CA GLU A 79 22.06 5.33 12.07
C GLU A 79 21.52 6.50 12.91
N GLY A 80 22.10 6.70 14.09
CA GLY A 80 21.68 7.77 15.00
C GLY A 80 20.48 7.45 15.89
N GLU A 81 19.94 6.22 15.84
CA GLU A 81 18.88 5.80 16.77
C GLU A 81 19.33 5.87 18.23
N THR A 82 18.43 6.40 19.06
CA THR A 82 18.59 6.49 20.50
C THR A 82 18.31 5.14 21.18
N PRO A 83 18.84 4.90 22.39
CA PRO A 83 18.49 3.72 23.17
C PRO A 83 16.98 3.57 23.46
N PHE A 84 16.23 4.68 23.46
CA PHE A 84 14.78 4.67 23.63
C PHE A 84 14.09 4.09 22.39
N GLU A 85 14.45 4.56 21.18
CA GLU A 85 13.86 4.05 19.93
C GLU A 85 14.11 2.55 19.74
N GLN A 86 15.32 2.08 20.06
CA GLN A 86 15.63 0.64 20.04
C GLN A 86 14.75 -0.18 21.00
N ARG A 87 14.39 0.39 22.16
CA ARG A 87 13.46 -0.26 23.09
C ARG A 87 12.03 -0.26 22.55
N ILE A 88 11.62 0.76 21.80
CA ILE A 88 10.31 0.79 21.13
C ILE A 88 10.23 -0.29 20.04
N HIS A 89 11.25 -0.44 19.19
CA HIS A 89 11.28 -1.49 18.16
C HIS A 89 11.09 -2.89 18.74
N LEU A 90 11.81 -3.18 19.83
CA LEU A 90 11.69 -4.45 20.55
C LEU A 90 10.31 -4.63 21.19
N ALA A 91 9.73 -3.57 21.75
CA ALA A 91 8.39 -3.61 22.34
C ALA A 91 7.31 -3.85 21.28
N ASP A 92 7.42 -3.23 20.10
CA ASP A 92 6.52 -3.46 18.98
C ASP A 92 6.62 -4.89 18.47
N LEU A 93 7.84 -5.42 18.31
CA LEU A 93 8.05 -6.81 17.92
C LEU A 93 7.48 -7.78 18.95
N ASP A 94 7.75 -7.55 20.24
CA ASP A 94 7.23 -8.38 21.32
C ASP A 94 5.69 -8.36 21.35
N TYR A 95 5.09 -7.19 21.15
CA TYR A 95 3.64 -7.03 21.07
C TYR A 95 3.05 -7.81 19.89
N VAL A 96 3.65 -7.73 18.70
CA VAL A 96 3.23 -8.49 17.52
C VAL A 96 3.29 -10.00 17.77
N VAL A 97 4.38 -10.48 18.39
CA VAL A 97 4.60 -11.91 18.63
C VAL A 97 3.62 -12.48 19.66
N HIS A 98 3.32 -11.73 20.72
CA HIS A 98 2.53 -12.24 21.85
C HIS A 98 1.05 -11.83 21.82
N SER A 99 0.66 -10.82 21.04
CA SER A 99 -0.75 -10.39 20.88
C SER A 99 -1.36 -10.97 19.62
N ARG A 100 -2.37 -11.84 19.78
CA ARG A 100 -3.14 -12.38 18.64
C ARG A 100 -3.77 -11.28 17.77
N ALA A 101 -4.25 -10.19 18.38
CA ALA A 101 -4.85 -9.08 17.65
C ALA A 101 -3.81 -8.37 16.78
N ALA A 102 -2.61 -8.10 17.32
CA ALA A 102 -1.52 -7.48 16.58
C ALA A 102 -1.01 -8.40 15.44
N ALA A 103 -0.83 -9.69 15.73
CA ALA A 103 -0.46 -10.68 14.73
C ALA A 103 -1.49 -10.78 13.59
N THR A 104 -2.78 -10.69 13.91
CA THR A 104 -3.86 -10.69 12.90
C THR A 104 -3.79 -9.45 12.02
N ALA A 105 -3.62 -8.27 12.63
CA ALA A 105 -3.49 -7.01 11.90
C ALA A 105 -2.23 -6.99 11.01
N LEU A 106 -1.12 -7.59 11.46
CA LEU A 106 0.06 -7.77 10.61
C LEU A 106 -0.24 -8.73 9.46
N ALA A 107 -0.88 -9.87 9.74
CA ALA A 107 -1.16 -10.90 8.75
C ALA A 107 -2.08 -10.43 7.61
N GLU A 108 -3.16 -9.70 7.91
CA GLU A 108 -4.05 -9.16 6.86
C GLU A 108 -3.32 -8.16 5.95
N ASN A 109 -2.45 -7.33 6.54
CA ASN A 109 -1.65 -6.38 5.76
C ASN A 109 -0.62 -7.13 4.93
N TYR A 110 0.03 -8.17 5.48
CA TYR A 110 1.04 -8.95 4.78
C TYR A 110 0.46 -9.78 3.63
N ALA A 111 -0.68 -10.44 3.83
CA ALA A 111 -1.40 -11.18 2.79
C ALA A 111 -1.99 -10.25 1.71
N GLY A 112 -2.31 -9.00 2.09
CA GLY A 112 -2.85 -7.98 1.20
C GLY A 112 -4.35 -7.80 1.41
N LEU A 113 -4.76 -6.54 1.48
CA LEU A 113 -6.16 -6.15 1.68
C LEU A 113 -6.99 -6.31 0.39
N PRO A 114 -8.32 -6.30 0.46
CA PRO A 114 -9.19 -6.21 -0.72
C PRO A 114 -8.85 -5.00 -1.60
N ILE A 115 -9.06 -5.12 -2.91
CA ILE A 115 -8.88 -4.01 -3.85
C ILE A 115 -10.23 -3.32 -4.00
N ASP A 116 -10.28 -2.02 -3.70
CA ASP A 116 -11.49 -1.25 -3.82
C ASP A 116 -11.88 -1.04 -5.29
N GLY A 117 -13.18 -1.10 -5.55
CA GLY A 117 -13.75 -0.60 -6.79
C GLY A 117 -13.44 -1.45 -8.01
N ILE A 118 -13.08 -2.74 -7.87
CA ILE A 118 -12.92 -3.69 -8.99
C ILE A 118 -14.12 -4.62 -9.22
N ASP A 119 -15.11 -4.63 -8.31
CA ASP A 119 -16.38 -5.37 -8.46
C ASP A 119 -17.24 -4.92 -9.65
#